data_AF-A0A0Q6XE58-F1
#
_entry.id   AF-A0A0Q6XE58-F1
#
_cell.length_a   1.000
_cell.length_b   1.000
_cell.length_c   1.000
_cell.angle_alpha   90.00
_cell.angle_beta   90.00
_cell.angle_gamma   90.00
#
_symmetry.space_group_name_H-M   'P 1'
#
loop_
_entity.id
_entity.type
_entity.pdbx_description
1 polymer ?
#
loop_
_entity_poly.entity_id
_entity_poly.type
_entity_poly.pdbx_seq_one_letter_code
_entity_poly.pdbx_strand_id
1 'polypeptide(L)'
;MDDEKVSRRVKWGVIGLLAICAVLALTLLAPNPRGDSALWFVGLLVLMATALTLTAIVFGGLNLNDANEAFGLPSGSVRTLLAVGVMVLFAVFGLKFFSEAQEEARMPRPGDKPFEQIEVPVARLADEITRYKQVPSLLVVVASPGRAASGTDAGANAKLNLYTLESRPSASAMDAQKQLLTAIITLLTTVVGFYFGSKSAGDGLRARNEGTPADPAAPQRQQAALATERDALDAHIKSDRETLEALRNAPDDGDAARRQKLDEAQGLSSRLDALRDQLARALTEAQTRLGAIAAAPAGGEAAARDAAQKALGRASTELDALKQAAQQFEAAVAQLREPAAKTP
;
A
#
# COMPACT_ATOMS: atom_id res chain seq x y z
N MET A 1 31.94 -39.58 -17.16
CA MET A 1 32.40 -39.35 -15.77
C MET A 1 32.68 -37.87 -15.48
N ASP A 2 32.62 -36.98 -16.48
CA ASP A 2 32.95 -35.55 -16.32
C ASP A 2 31.76 -34.67 -15.88
N ASP A 3 30.52 -35.04 -16.20
CA ASP A 3 29.33 -34.25 -15.83
C ASP A 3 29.13 -34.08 -14.31
N GLU A 4 29.48 -35.11 -13.52
CA GLU A 4 29.32 -35.04 -12.07
C GLU A 4 30.30 -34.03 -11.43
N LYS A 5 31.51 -33.92 -11.98
CA LYS A 5 32.51 -32.95 -11.52
C LYS A 5 32.11 -31.53 -11.88
N VAL A 6 31.53 -31.33 -13.07
CA VAL A 6 31.03 -30.02 -13.51
C VAL A 6 29.86 -29.56 -12.63
N SER A 7 28.88 -30.43 -12.39
CA SER A 7 27.72 -30.14 -11.52
C SER A 7 28.13 -29.76 -10.09
N ARG A 8 29.09 -30.49 -9.49
CA ARG A 8 29.57 -30.17 -8.14
C ARG A 8 30.26 -28.80 -8.09
N ARG A 9 31.12 -28.48 -9.06
CA ARG A 9 31.83 -27.18 -9.08
C ARG A 9 30.86 -26.00 -9.19
N VAL A 10 29.82 -26.13 -10.02
CA VAL A 10 28.78 -25.09 -10.15
C VAL A 10 28.03 -24.91 -8.82
N LYS A 11 27.63 -25.99 -8.14
CA LYS A 11 26.94 -25.93 -6.85
C LYS A 11 27.78 -25.22 -5.78
N TRP A 12 29.07 -25.55 -5.67
CA TRP A 12 29.98 -24.91 -4.70
C TRP A 12 30.23 -23.43 -5.02
N GLY A 13 30.33 -23.06 -6.29
CA GLY A 13 30.48 -21.66 -6.70
C GLY A 13 29.25 -20.81 -6.31
N VAL A 14 28.06 -21.36 -6.50
CA VAL A 14 26.80 -20.68 -6.15
C VAL A 14 26.65 -20.51 -4.63
N ILE A 15 26.98 -21.54 -3.84
CA ILE A 15 26.96 -21.46 -2.38
C ILE A 15 27.97 -20.40 -1.88
N GLY A 16 29.17 -20.36 -2.47
CA GLY A 16 30.18 -19.37 -2.13
C GLY A 16 29.74 -17.94 -2.41
N LEU A 17 29.13 -17.69 -3.58
CA LEU A 17 28.60 -16.37 -3.95
C LEU A 17 27.48 -15.93 -2.99
N LEU A 18 26.56 -16.83 -2.64
CA LEU A 18 25.49 -16.55 -1.69
C LEU A 18 26.00 -16.23 -0.29
N ALA A 19 27.02 -16.95 0.19
CA ALA A 19 27.66 -16.67 1.47
C ALA A 19 28.29 -15.27 1.46
N ILE A 20 28.96 -14.87 0.38
CA ILE A 20 29.53 -13.53 0.22
C ILE A 20 28.44 -12.46 0.22
N CYS A 21 27.36 -12.65 -0.55
CA CYS A 21 26.24 -11.72 -0.58
C CYS A 21 25.52 -11.61 0.77
N ALA A 22 25.35 -12.72 1.49
CA ALA A 22 24.74 -12.73 2.82
C ALA A 22 25.62 -12.01 3.85
N VAL A 23 26.94 -12.24 3.83
CA VAL A 23 27.89 -11.51 4.68
C VAL A 23 27.89 -10.03 4.33
N LEU A 24 27.91 -9.68 3.04
CA LEU A 24 27.86 -8.29 2.60
C LEU A 24 26.56 -7.61 3.05
N ALA A 25 25.41 -8.25 2.86
CA ALA A 25 24.13 -7.75 3.34
C ALA A 25 24.14 -7.59 4.86
N LEU A 26 24.62 -8.58 5.62
CA LEU A 26 24.72 -8.51 7.08
C LEU A 26 25.64 -7.35 7.54
N THR A 27 26.76 -7.12 6.85
CA THR A 27 27.65 -5.98 7.14
C THR A 27 27.01 -4.63 6.80
N LEU A 28 26.17 -4.57 5.76
CA LEU A 28 25.41 -3.36 5.39
C LEU A 28 24.20 -3.11 6.30
N LEU A 29 23.66 -4.17 6.91
CA LEU A 29 22.57 -4.09 7.88
C LEU A 29 23.06 -3.82 9.31
N ALA A 30 24.36 -3.94 9.59
CA ALA A 30 24.92 -3.62 10.90
C ALA A 30 24.58 -2.15 11.25
N PRO A 31 24.04 -1.88 12.45
CA PRO A 31 23.58 -0.55 12.82
C PRO A 31 24.75 0.42 12.78
N ASN A 32 24.78 1.25 11.74
CA ASN A 32 25.85 2.21 11.55
C ASN A 32 25.49 3.44 12.39
N PRO A 33 26.28 3.81 13.43
CA PRO A 33 25.92 4.87 14.37
C PRO A 33 25.90 6.27 13.74
N ARG A 34 26.25 6.40 12.45
CA ARG A 34 26.40 7.68 11.74
C ARG A 34 25.16 8.13 10.96
N GLY A 35 24.04 7.42 11.00
CA GLY A 35 22.77 7.93 10.46
C GLY A 35 22.69 8.07 8.93
N ASP A 36 23.65 7.55 8.17
CA ASP A 36 23.62 7.58 6.71
C ASP A 36 22.57 6.60 6.16
N SER A 37 21.35 7.09 6.03
CA SER A 37 20.19 6.33 5.56
C SER A 37 20.35 5.75 4.14
N ALA A 38 21.24 6.30 3.33
CA ALA A 38 21.52 5.79 1.97
C ALA A 38 22.20 4.42 1.97
N LEU A 39 23.16 4.17 2.86
CA LEU A 39 23.88 2.89 2.90
C LEU A 39 22.97 1.75 3.37
N TRP A 40 22.10 2.03 4.33
CA TRP A 40 21.11 1.06 4.80
C TRP A 40 20.14 0.66 3.69
N PHE A 41 19.70 1.62 2.86
CA PHE A 41 18.85 1.35 1.70
C PHE A 41 19.54 0.42 0.69
N VAL A 42 20.79 0.71 0.34
CA VAL A 42 21.58 -0.15 -0.55
C VAL A 42 21.72 -1.57 0.04
N GLY A 43 21.94 -1.67 1.35
CA GLY A 43 21.99 -2.95 2.06
C GLY A 43 20.72 -3.77 1.92
N LEU A 44 19.56 -3.15 2.13
CA LEU A 44 18.26 -3.81 1.99
C LEU A 44 17.99 -4.24 0.53
N LEU A 45 18.34 -3.40 -0.44
CA LEU A 45 18.15 -3.70 -1.86
C LEU A 45 19.03 -4.89 -2.29
N VAL A 46 20.29 -4.92 -1.83
CA VAL A 46 21.20 -6.04 -2.06
C VAL A 46 20.69 -7.32 -1.37
N LEU A 47 20.20 -7.22 -0.13
CA LEU A 47 19.58 -8.35 0.58
C LEU A 47 18.40 -8.92 -0.22
N MET A 48 17.51 -8.05 -0.71
CA MET A 48 16.36 -8.46 -1.50
C MET A 48 16.79 -9.15 -2.80
N ALA A 49 17.70 -8.53 -3.58
CA ALA A 49 18.23 -9.13 -4.80
C ALA A 49 18.91 -10.49 -4.56
N THR A 50 19.63 -10.63 -3.44
CA THR A 50 20.24 -11.88 -3.01
C THR A 50 19.18 -12.94 -2.72
N ALA A 51 18.10 -12.58 -2.02
CA ALA A 51 16.99 -13.50 -1.74
C ALA A 51 16.28 -13.96 -3.02
N LEU A 52 16.09 -13.06 -4.01
CA LEU A 52 15.52 -13.43 -5.31
C LEU A 52 16.43 -14.40 -6.08
N THR A 53 17.73 -14.12 -6.08
CA THR A 53 18.73 -14.96 -6.73
C THR A 53 18.78 -16.35 -6.11
N LEU A 54 18.79 -16.42 -4.77
CA LEU A 54 18.73 -17.67 -4.01
C LEU A 54 17.49 -18.50 -4.38
N THR A 55 16.34 -17.84 -4.46
CA THR A 55 15.07 -18.48 -4.82
C THR A 55 15.14 -19.08 -6.22
N ALA A 56 15.65 -18.33 -7.21
CA ALA A 56 15.83 -18.82 -8.57
C ALA A 56 16.79 -20.02 -8.66
N ILE A 57 17.88 -20.00 -7.89
CA ILE A 57 18.82 -21.12 -7.80
C ILE A 57 18.13 -22.37 -7.25
N VAL A 58 17.34 -22.23 -6.18
CA VAL A 58 16.60 -23.36 -5.58
C VAL A 58 15.62 -23.95 -6.57
N PHE A 59 14.84 -23.13 -7.29
CA PHE A 59 13.92 -23.60 -8.32
C PHE A 59 14.63 -24.28 -9.49
N GLY A 60 15.77 -23.73 -9.92
CA GLY A 60 16.62 -24.37 -10.93
C GLY A 60 17.13 -25.73 -10.49
N GLY A 61 17.54 -25.87 -9.21
CA GLY A 61 17.96 -27.14 -8.63
C GLY A 61 16.86 -28.19 -8.54
N LEU A 62 15.60 -27.76 -8.38
CA LEU A 62 14.41 -28.63 -8.37
C LEU A 62 13.90 -28.96 -9.79
N ASN A 63 14.55 -28.44 -10.83
CA ASN A 63 14.14 -28.59 -12.23
C ASN A 63 12.71 -28.09 -12.48
N LEU A 64 12.26 -27.11 -11.70
CA LEU A 64 10.99 -26.39 -11.87
C LEU A 64 11.17 -25.14 -12.75
N ASN A 65 12.32 -25.04 -13.42
CA ASN A 65 12.63 -23.92 -14.28
C ASN A 65 11.88 -24.07 -15.61
N ASP A 66 11.33 -22.96 -16.11
CA ASP A 66 10.81 -22.88 -17.46
C ASP A 66 11.62 -21.83 -18.22
N ALA A 67 12.48 -22.26 -19.14
CA ALA A 67 13.35 -21.38 -19.92
C ALA A 67 12.58 -20.37 -20.80
N ASN A 68 11.29 -20.60 -21.02
CA ASN A 68 10.44 -19.71 -21.80
C ASN A 68 9.82 -18.57 -20.97
N GLU A 69 9.96 -18.60 -19.64
CA GLU A 69 9.40 -17.61 -18.73
C GLU A 69 10.49 -16.66 -18.20
N ALA A 70 10.10 -15.44 -17.81
CA ALA A 70 11.03 -14.46 -17.26
C ALA A 70 11.75 -15.03 -16.01
N PHE A 71 13.07 -14.86 -15.93
CA PHE A 71 13.92 -15.39 -14.85
C PHE A 71 13.94 -16.92 -14.68
N GLY A 72 13.41 -17.68 -15.65
CA GLY A 72 13.43 -19.15 -15.58
C GLY A 72 12.57 -19.72 -14.45
N LEU A 73 11.58 -18.97 -13.95
CA LEU A 73 10.70 -19.40 -12.87
C LEU A 73 9.33 -19.86 -13.43
N PRO A 74 8.59 -20.77 -12.75
CA PRO A 74 7.27 -21.22 -13.19
C PRO A 74 6.32 -20.06 -13.50
N SER A 75 5.48 -20.21 -14.52
CA SER A 75 4.48 -19.19 -14.91
C SER A 75 3.68 -18.70 -13.69
N GLY A 76 3.80 -17.41 -13.36
CA GLY A 76 3.12 -16.76 -12.23
C GLY A 76 4.01 -16.46 -11.01
N SER A 77 5.08 -17.22 -10.80
CA SER A 77 6.00 -17.00 -9.66
C SER A 77 6.76 -15.67 -9.73
N VAL A 78 7.14 -15.21 -10.93
CA VAL A 78 7.75 -13.89 -11.15
C VAL A 78 6.83 -12.77 -10.65
N ARG A 79 5.52 -12.88 -10.89
CA ARG A 79 4.55 -11.87 -10.45
C ARG A 79 4.42 -11.87 -8.93
N THR A 80 4.34 -13.06 -8.32
CA THR A 80 4.30 -13.19 -6.85
C THR A 80 5.55 -12.61 -6.22
N LEU A 81 6.70 -12.85 -6.83
CA LEU A 81 7.99 -12.41 -6.33
C LEU A 81 8.15 -10.89 -6.46
N LEU A 82 7.73 -10.30 -7.58
CA LEU A 82 7.66 -8.84 -7.76
C LEU A 82 6.70 -8.20 -6.76
N ALA A 83 5.52 -8.79 -6.61
CA ALA A 83 4.50 -8.36 -5.66
C ALA A 83 5.01 -8.33 -4.21
N VAL A 84 5.61 -9.43 -3.75
CA VAL A 84 6.21 -9.52 -2.42
C VAL A 84 7.36 -8.53 -2.29
N GLY A 85 8.21 -8.40 -3.31
CA GLY A 85 9.31 -7.42 -3.32
C GLY A 85 8.82 -5.98 -3.16
N VAL A 86 7.78 -5.60 -3.91
CA VAL A 86 7.16 -4.27 -3.81
C VAL A 86 6.50 -4.05 -2.45
N MET A 87 5.81 -5.07 -1.91
CA MET A 87 5.20 -5.00 -0.58
C MET A 87 6.25 -4.80 0.53
N VAL A 88 7.37 -5.52 0.45
CA VAL A 88 8.49 -5.39 1.40
C VAL A 88 9.14 -4.01 1.27
N LEU A 89 9.41 -3.55 0.05
CA LEU A 89 9.94 -2.20 -0.19
C LEU A 89 9.03 -1.15 0.44
N PHE A 90 7.73 -1.24 0.19
CA PHE A 90 6.77 -0.31 0.73
C PHE A 90 6.73 -0.34 2.26
N ALA A 91 6.70 -1.51 2.88
CA ALA A 91 6.71 -1.65 4.33
C ALA A 91 7.96 -1.00 4.95
N VAL A 92 9.12 -1.23 4.33
CA VAL A 92 10.39 -0.67 4.80
C VAL A 92 10.44 0.86 4.64
N PHE A 93 10.04 1.39 3.48
CA PHE A 93 9.97 2.84 3.27
C PHE A 93 8.95 3.50 4.18
N GLY A 94 7.78 2.88 4.35
CA GLY A 94 6.72 3.35 5.22
C GLY A 94 7.14 3.45 6.67
N LEU A 95 7.87 2.44 7.18
CA LEU A 95 8.43 2.45 8.54
C LEU A 95 9.44 3.58 8.75
N LYS A 96 10.32 3.82 7.77
CA LYS A 96 11.32 4.91 7.86
C LYS A 96 10.65 6.28 7.84
N PHE A 97 9.74 6.49 6.89
CA PHE A 97 8.98 7.74 6.79
C PHE A 97 8.22 8.01 8.10
N PHE A 98 7.69 6.96 8.72
CA PHE A 98 7.03 7.07 10.01
C PHE A 98 7.99 7.48 11.14
N SER A 99 9.21 6.93 11.17
CA SER A 99 10.22 7.32 12.16
C SER A 99 10.64 8.79 12.01
N GLU A 100 10.84 9.27 10.78
CA GLU A 100 11.22 10.67 10.52
C GLU A 100 10.08 11.63 10.88
N ALA A 101 8.83 11.30 10.52
CA ALA A 101 7.67 12.09 10.88
C ALA A 101 7.45 12.16 12.41
N GLN A 102 7.78 11.08 13.13
CA GLN A 102 7.77 11.10 14.59
C GLN A 102 8.89 11.96 15.19
N GLU A 103 10.09 11.95 14.61
CA GLU A 103 11.17 12.82 15.07
C GLU A 103 10.88 14.29 14.83
N GLU A 104 10.29 14.64 13.68
CA GLU A 104 9.88 16.01 13.38
C GLU A 104 8.75 16.47 14.32
N ALA A 105 7.83 15.58 14.69
CA ALA A 105 6.80 15.85 15.69
C ALA A 105 7.37 16.05 17.12
N ARG A 106 8.61 15.62 17.39
CA ARG A 106 9.29 15.83 18.67
C ARG A 106 10.05 17.16 18.75
N MET A 107 10.15 17.91 17.65
CA MET A 107 10.80 19.22 17.68
C MET A 107 9.80 20.32 18.07
N PRO A 108 10.15 21.19 19.05
CA PRO A 108 9.32 22.30 19.45
C PRO A 108 9.17 23.27 18.27
N ARG A 109 7.94 23.67 17.99
CA ARG A 109 7.66 24.55 16.86
C ARG A 109 8.03 25.99 17.23
N PRO A 110 8.43 26.83 16.25
CA PRO A 110 8.59 28.26 16.48
C PRO A 110 7.28 28.85 17.04
N GLY A 111 7.29 29.26 18.32
CA GLY A 111 6.13 29.81 19.02
C GLY A 111 5.61 28.97 20.20
N ASP A 112 6.06 27.72 20.36
CA ASP A 112 5.72 26.93 21.54
C ASP A 112 6.38 27.53 22.79
N LYS A 113 5.56 27.82 23.82
CA LYS A 113 6.05 28.33 25.10
C LYS A 113 6.72 27.18 25.86
N PRO A 114 7.93 27.37 26.40
CA PRO A 114 8.55 26.36 27.25
C PRO A 114 7.62 26.06 28.44
N PHE A 115 7.54 24.79 28.82
CA PHE A 115 6.82 24.37 30.01
C PHE A 115 7.43 25.01 31.25
N GLU A 116 8.77 25.06 31.28
CA GLU A 116 9.52 25.69 32.35
C GLU A 116 10.81 26.29 31.79
N GLN A 117 11.17 27.48 32.27
CA GLN A 117 12.42 28.15 31.94
C GLN A 117 13.25 28.27 33.22
N ILE A 118 14.41 27.63 33.23
CA ILE A 118 15.30 27.58 34.38
C ILE A 118 16.59 28.35 34.07
N GLU A 119 16.99 29.25 34.95
CA GLU A 119 18.29 29.91 34.88
C GLU A 119 19.33 29.05 35.60
N VAL A 120 20.33 28.54 34.86
CA VAL A 120 21.38 27.67 35.38
C VAL A 120 22.73 28.37 35.21
N PRO A 121 23.57 28.45 36.26
CA PRO A 121 24.94 28.98 36.12
C PRO A 121 25.72 28.19 35.06
N VAL A 122 26.44 28.89 34.18
CA VAL A 122 27.17 28.26 33.05
C VAL A 122 28.12 27.15 33.52
N ALA A 123 28.69 27.27 34.73
CA ALA A 123 29.54 26.26 35.35
C ALA A 123 28.85 24.91 35.60
N ARG A 124 27.51 24.88 35.75
CA ARG A 124 26.71 23.65 36.00
C ARG A 124 25.88 23.22 34.79
N LEU A 125 25.98 23.94 33.67
CA LEU A 125 25.14 23.72 32.50
C LEU A 125 25.25 22.28 31.96
N ALA A 126 26.46 21.73 31.88
CA ALA A 126 26.70 20.38 31.37
C ALA A 126 26.06 19.29 32.25
N ASP A 127 26.14 19.46 33.58
CA ASP A 127 25.59 18.51 34.55
C ASP A 127 24.06 18.55 34.52
N GLU A 128 23.46 19.74 34.44
CA GLU A 128 22.01 19.89 34.41
C GLU A 128 21.41 19.39 33.08
N ILE A 129 22.09 19.63 31.95
CA ILE A 129 21.70 19.02 30.66
C ILE A 129 21.73 17.50 30.77
N THR A 130 22.77 16.93 31.37
CA THR A 130 22.87 15.47 31.58
C THR A 130 21.75 14.94 32.45
N ARG A 131 21.40 15.65 33.52
CA ARG A 131 20.30 15.30 34.43
C ARG A 131 18.96 15.26 33.73
N TYR A 132 18.63 16.30 32.95
CA TYR A 132 17.35 16.36 32.25
C TYR A 132 17.27 15.41 31.05
N LYS A 133 18.40 15.08 30.41
CA LYS A 133 18.46 14.03 29.37
C LYS A 133 18.08 12.64 29.87
N GLN A 134 18.15 12.38 31.18
CA GLN A 134 17.73 11.10 31.76
C GLN A 134 16.21 10.98 31.90
N VAL A 135 15.46 12.08 31.79
CA VAL A 135 14.00 12.08 31.86
C VAL A 135 13.43 11.86 30.45
N PRO A 136 12.79 10.72 30.15
CA PRO A 136 12.42 10.36 28.77
C PRO A 136 11.40 11.29 28.10
N SER A 137 10.69 12.10 28.89
CA SER A 137 9.60 12.96 28.47
C SER A 137 9.97 14.44 28.32
N LEU A 138 11.24 14.81 28.54
CA LEU A 138 11.69 16.20 28.49
C LEU A 138 12.69 16.41 27.35
N LEU A 139 12.38 17.36 26.47
CA LEU A 139 13.34 17.88 25.51
C LEU A 139 13.99 19.13 26.11
N VAL A 140 15.32 19.11 26.20
CA VAL A 140 16.13 20.23 26.70
C VAL A 140 16.64 21.02 25.51
N VAL A 141 16.14 22.24 25.34
CA VAL A 141 16.70 23.18 24.36
C VAL A 141 17.44 24.27 25.13
N VAL A 142 18.75 24.38 24.88
CA VAL A 142 19.55 25.47 25.43
C VAL A 142 19.23 26.71 24.60
N ALA A 143 18.49 27.65 25.17
CA ALA A 143 18.33 28.95 24.52
C ALA A 143 19.71 29.61 24.48
N SER A 144 20.09 30.16 23.31
CA SER A 144 21.42 30.72 23.05
C SER A 144 21.97 31.44 24.27
N PRO A 145 23.22 31.16 24.69
CA PRO A 145 23.80 31.78 25.87
C PRO A 145 23.62 33.28 25.71
N GLY A 146 22.90 33.89 26.66
CA GLY A 146 22.65 35.32 26.66
C GLY A 146 24.00 35.99 26.43
N ARG A 147 24.11 36.77 25.35
CA ARG A 147 25.37 37.36 24.90
C ARG A 147 26.05 37.97 26.12
N ALA A 148 27.17 37.38 26.54
CA ALA A 148 27.89 37.84 27.72
C ALA A 148 28.13 39.33 27.52
N ALA A 149 27.52 40.15 28.37
CA ALA A 149 27.80 41.57 28.40
C ALA A 149 29.29 41.67 28.73
N SER A 150 30.08 42.03 27.71
CA SER A 150 31.53 42.21 27.73
C SER A 150 32.10 42.55 29.12
N GLY A 151 32.72 41.55 29.79
CA GLY A 151 33.61 41.77 30.94
C GLY A 151 33.47 40.74 32.05
N THR A 152 34.32 39.70 32.05
CA THR A 152 34.80 38.94 33.24
C THR A 152 33.77 38.49 34.31
N ASP A 153 32.51 38.25 33.97
CA ASP A 153 31.53 37.80 34.96
C ASP A 153 31.57 36.28 35.16
N ALA A 154 32.20 35.85 36.25
CA ALA A 154 32.14 34.50 36.81
C ALA A 154 30.73 34.09 37.32
N GLY A 155 29.69 34.81 36.92
CA GLY A 155 28.29 34.61 37.32
C GLY A 155 27.31 34.53 36.15
N ALA A 156 27.77 34.26 34.92
CA ALA A 156 26.88 34.12 33.78
C ALA A 156 25.89 32.96 33.98
N ASN A 157 24.59 33.25 33.85
CA ASN A 157 23.51 32.28 33.87
C ASN A 157 23.04 32.00 32.43
N ALA A 158 22.84 30.72 32.10
CA ALA A 158 22.21 30.26 30.87
C ALA A 158 20.74 29.95 31.12
N LYS A 159 19.87 30.25 30.15
CA LYS A 159 18.45 29.90 30.20
C LYS A 159 18.23 28.53 29.55
N LEU A 160 17.84 27.55 30.35
CA LEU A 160 17.35 26.26 29.86
C LEU A 160 15.85 26.36 29.61
N ASN A 161 15.42 26.07 28.39
CA ASN A 161 14.01 25.93 28.06
C ASN A 161 13.66 24.44 28.07
N LEU A 162 12.80 24.04 28.99
CA LEU A 162 12.31 22.68 29.10
C LEU A 162 10.97 22.56 28.35
N TYR A 163 10.91 21.63 27.41
CA TYR A 163 9.69 21.30 26.67
C TYR A 163 9.21 19.92 27.07
N THR A 164 7.93 19.77 27.38
CA THR A 164 7.32 18.46 27.55
C THR A 164 7.11 17.84 26.17
N LEU A 165 7.67 16.65 25.97
CA LEU A 165 7.34 15.80 24.81
C LEU A 165 5.96 15.19 25.05
N GLU A 166 4.92 16.01 25.02
CA GLU A 166 3.58 15.45 24.81
C GLU A 166 3.60 14.85 23.41
N SER A 167 3.71 13.52 23.33
CA SER A 167 3.43 12.75 22.11
C SER A 167 1.95 12.89 21.76
N ARG A 168 1.53 14.08 21.38
CA ARG A 168 0.30 14.24 20.61
C ARG A 168 0.66 13.79 19.21
N PRO A 169 0.08 12.69 18.72
CA PRO A 169 0.21 12.37 17.30
C PRO A 169 -0.22 13.64 16.56
N SER A 170 0.68 14.23 15.79
CA SER A 170 0.28 15.38 14.98
C SER A 170 -0.83 14.88 14.05
N ALA A 171 -1.90 15.66 13.87
CA ALA A 171 -2.98 15.27 12.95
C ALA A 171 -2.40 14.88 11.58
N SER A 172 -1.36 15.60 11.15
CA SER A 172 -0.58 15.30 9.95
C SER A 172 0.10 13.92 9.98
N ALA A 173 0.73 13.49 11.08
CA ALA A 173 1.34 12.17 11.18
C ALA A 173 0.28 11.05 11.17
N MET A 174 -0.87 11.25 11.83
CA MET A 174 -1.99 10.31 11.76
C MET A 174 -2.58 10.20 10.35
N ASP A 175 -2.71 11.32 9.65
CA ASP A 175 -3.25 11.30 8.29
C ASP A 175 -2.26 10.71 7.29
N ALA A 176 -0.96 10.96 7.48
CA ALA A 176 0.10 10.29 6.73
C ALA A 176 0.11 8.77 6.97
N GLN A 177 -0.09 8.31 8.21
CA GLN A 177 -0.25 6.88 8.52
C GLN A 177 -1.45 6.26 7.81
N LYS A 178 -2.60 6.95 7.84
CA LYS A 178 -3.82 6.49 7.14
C LYS A 178 -3.57 6.40 5.64
N GLN A 179 -2.95 7.41 5.05
CA GLN A 179 -2.64 7.42 3.62
C GLN A 179 -1.66 6.31 3.23
N LEU A 180 -0.62 6.10 4.04
CA LEU A 180 0.34 5.01 3.87
C LEU A 180 -0.36 3.64 3.95
N LEU A 181 -1.19 3.42 4.97
CA LEU A 181 -1.92 2.18 5.16
C LEU A 181 -2.88 1.91 3.99
N THR A 182 -3.63 2.93 3.55
CA THR A 182 -4.50 2.84 2.38
C THR A 182 -3.69 2.47 1.14
N ALA A 183 -2.56 3.12 0.90
CA ALA A 183 -1.69 2.80 -0.24
C ALA A 183 -1.17 1.35 -0.19
N ILE A 184 -0.83 0.81 0.99
CA ILE A 184 -0.47 -0.62 1.15
C ILE A 184 -1.64 -1.51 0.75
N ILE A 185 -2.84 -1.22 1.24
CA ILE A 185 -4.03 -2.02 1.00
C ILE A 185 -4.38 -2.01 -0.49
N THR A 186 -4.35 -0.84 -1.15
CA THR A 186 -4.58 -0.73 -2.59
C THR A 186 -3.54 -1.53 -3.37
N LEU A 187 -2.25 -1.36 -3.05
CA LEU A 187 -1.16 -2.07 -3.71
C LEU A 187 -1.29 -3.59 -3.56
N LEU A 188 -1.56 -4.07 -2.35
CA LEU A 188 -1.79 -5.48 -2.06
C LEU A 188 -2.99 -6.01 -2.84
N THR A 189 -4.10 -5.26 -2.88
CA THR A 189 -5.31 -5.64 -3.61
C THR A 189 -5.04 -5.73 -5.11
N THR A 190 -4.32 -4.76 -5.69
CA THR A 190 -3.91 -4.78 -7.10
C THR A 190 -3.01 -5.97 -7.41
N VAL A 191 -2.03 -6.25 -6.55
CA VAL A 191 -1.12 -7.40 -6.65
C VAL A 191 -1.88 -8.72 -6.64
N VAL A 192 -2.80 -8.88 -5.68
CA VAL A 192 -3.62 -10.10 -5.52
C VAL A 192 -4.55 -10.27 -6.72
N GLY A 193 -5.20 -9.18 -7.16
CA GLY A 193 -6.04 -9.15 -8.35
C GLY A 193 -5.27 -9.51 -9.62
N PHE A 194 -4.06 -8.98 -9.81
CA PHE A 194 -3.21 -9.32 -10.95
C PHE A 194 -2.73 -10.77 -10.90
N TYR A 195 -2.35 -11.27 -9.73
CA TYR A 195 -1.93 -12.67 -9.55
C TYR A 195 -3.06 -13.63 -9.93
N PHE A 196 -4.24 -13.48 -9.35
CA PHE A 196 -5.37 -14.36 -9.64
C PHE A 196 -5.94 -14.15 -11.05
N GLY A 197 -6.01 -12.90 -11.52
CA GLY A 197 -6.46 -12.57 -12.88
C GLY A 197 -5.58 -13.20 -13.95
N SER A 198 -4.26 -13.21 -13.72
CA SER A 198 -3.32 -13.80 -14.68
C SER A 198 -3.40 -15.32 -14.79
N LYS A 199 -3.67 -16.00 -13.67
CA LYS A 199 -3.86 -17.45 -13.65
C LYS A 199 -5.13 -17.83 -14.42
N SER A 200 -6.23 -17.13 -14.17
CA SER A 200 -7.50 -17.33 -14.88
C SER A 200 -7.36 -17.11 -16.40
N ALA A 201 -6.63 -16.07 -16.82
CA ALA A 201 -6.37 -15.81 -18.23
C ALA A 201 -5.49 -16.90 -18.89
N GLY A 202 -4.46 -17.35 -18.18
CA GLY A 202 -3.58 -18.43 -18.65
C GLY A 202 -4.31 -19.77 -18.80
N ASP A 203 -5.13 -20.13 -17.81
CA ASP A 203 -5.94 -21.35 -17.84
C ASP A 203 -6.96 -21.33 -18.99
N GLY A 204 -7.57 -20.16 -19.26
CA GLY A 204 -8.49 -19.98 -20.39
C GLY A 204 -7.81 -20.11 -21.76
N LEU A 205 -6.59 -19.60 -21.91
CA LEU A 205 -5.82 -19.73 -23.15
C LEU A 205 -5.32 -21.16 -23.39
N ARG A 206 -4.87 -21.86 -22.34
CA ARG A 206 -4.48 -23.28 -22.42
C ARG A 206 -5.66 -24.17 -22.80
N ALA A 207 -6.80 -24.00 -22.15
CA ALA A 207 -8.01 -24.76 -22.46
C ALA A 207 -8.46 -24.58 -23.92
N ARG A 208 -8.27 -23.39 -24.50
CA ARG A 208 -8.56 -23.12 -25.91
C ARG A 208 -7.59 -23.80 -26.87
N ASN A 209 -6.31 -23.86 -26.54
CA ASN A 209 -5.27 -24.39 -27.43
C ASN A 209 -5.15 -25.92 -27.39
N GLU A 210 -5.42 -26.54 -26.24
CA GLU A 210 -5.24 -27.98 -26.06
C GLU A 210 -6.46 -28.81 -26.48
N GLY A 211 -7.57 -28.17 -26.88
CA GLY A 211 -8.82 -28.89 -27.18
C GLY A 211 -9.38 -29.67 -25.99
N THR A 212 -8.83 -29.43 -24.79
CA THR A 212 -9.24 -30.05 -23.55
C THR A 212 -10.72 -29.77 -23.34
N PRO A 213 -11.56 -30.80 -23.07
CA PRO A 213 -12.98 -30.61 -22.88
C PRO A 213 -13.22 -29.50 -21.85
N ALA A 214 -13.88 -28.43 -22.31
CA ALA A 214 -14.06 -27.21 -21.54
C ALA A 214 -14.59 -27.54 -20.15
N ASP A 215 -13.85 -27.11 -19.13
CA ASP A 215 -14.22 -27.31 -17.74
C ASP A 215 -15.65 -26.78 -17.52
N PRO A 216 -16.63 -27.65 -17.22
CA PRO A 216 -18.03 -27.24 -17.10
C PRO A 216 -18.24 -26.25 -15.95
N ALA A 217 -17.30 -26.15 -14.99
CA ALA A 217 -17.38 -25.23 -13.86
C ALA A 217 -16.73 -23.86 -14.13
N ALA A 218 -16.00 -23.67 -15.23
CA ALA A 218 -15.32 -22.39 -15.50
C ALA A 218 -16.28 -21.18 -15.58
N PRO A 219 -17.44 -21.27 -16.27
CA PRO A 219 -18.37 -20.15 -16.33
C PRO A 219 -19.03 -19.83 -14.98
N GLN A 220 -19.26 -20.86 -14.14
CA GLN A 220 -19.79 -20.70 -12.79
C GLN A 220 -18.79 -19.99 -11.88
N ARG A 221 -17.51 -20.33 -11.97
CA ARG A 221 -16.44 -19.63 -11.25
C ARG A 221 -16.32 -18.17 -11.67
N GLN A 222 -16.42 -17.89 -12.97
CA GLN A 222 -16.41 -16.51 -13.46
C GLN A 222 -17.60 -15.71 -12.94
N GLN A 223 -18.80 -16.30 -12.92
CA GLN A 223 -19.97 -15.66 -12.33
C GLN A 223 -19.79 -15.39 -10.82
N ALA A 224 -19.27 -16.35 -10.07
CA ALA A 224 -19.00 -16.19 -8.64
C ALA A 224 -17.96 -15.09 -8.37
N ALA A 225 -16.93 -14.98 -9.21
CA ALA A 225 -15.94 -13.90 -9.13
C ALA A 225 -16.58 -12.51 -9.37
N LEU A 226 -17.40 -12.36 -10.41
CA LEU A 226 -18.12 -11.11 -10.69
C LEU A 226 -19.08 -10.73 -9.55
N ALA A 227 -19.76 -11.71 -8.94
CA ALA A 227 -20.63 -11.47 -7.79
C ALA A 227 -19.84 -11.00 -6.56
N THR A 228 -18.69 -11.65 -6.27
CA THR A 228 -17.80 -11.25 -5.18
C THR A 228 -17.27 -9.84 -5.38
N GLU A 229 -16.89 -9.49 -6.61
CA GLU A 229 -16.37 -8.16 -6.95
C GLU A 229 -17.45 -7.08 -6.85
N ARG A 230 -18.69 -7.39 -7.25
CA ARG A 230 -19.85 -6.51 -7.01
C ARG A 230 -20.04 -6.25 -5.52
N ASP A 231 -20.05 -7.30 -4.70
CA ASP A 231 -20.30 -7.17 -3.26
C ASP A 231 -19.22 -6.32 -2.57
N ALA A 232 -17.96 -6.43 -3.01
CA ALA A 232 -16.87 -5.57 -2.55
C ALA A 232 -17.08 -4.10 -2.95
N LEU A 233 -17.54 -3.84 -4.17
CA LEU A 233 -17.81 -2.49 -4.66
C LEU A 233 -19.02 -1.85 -3.95
N ASP A 234 -20.06 -2.63 -3.67
CA ASP A 234 -21.23 -2.19 -2.89
C ASP A 234 -20.84 -1.75 -1.47
N ALA A 235 -19.90 -2.46 -0.83
CA ALA A 235 -19.38 -2.07 0.48
C ALA A 235 -18.65 -0.72 0.44
N HIS A 236 -17.87 -0.46 -0.62
CA HIS A 236 -17.18 0.81 -0.81
C HIS A 236 -18.16 1.96 -1.04
N ILE A 237 -19.11 1.79 -1.97
CA ILE A 237 -20.14 2.79 -2.29
C ILE A 237 -20.95 3.15 -1.04
N LYS A 238 -21.26 2.15 -0.18
CA LYS A 238 -21.96 2.38 1.09
C LYS A 238 -21.18 3.31 2.02
N SER A 239 -19.88 3.08 2.20
CA SER A 239 -19.01 3.93 3.03
C SER A 239 -18.96 5.37 2.53
N ASP A 240 -18.87 5.57 1.22
CA ASP A 240 -18.85 6.91 0.63
C ASP A 240 -20.19 7.63 0.76
N ARG A 241 -21.31 6.91 0.67
CA ARG A 241 -22.65 7.44 0.94
C ARG A 241 -22.82 7.89 2.39
N GLU A 242 -22.38 7.08 3.34
CA GLU A 242 -22.41 7.47 4.76
C GLU A 242 -21.59 8.75 5.00
N THR A 243 -20.46 8.90 4.31
CA THR A 243 -19.67 10.15 4.36
C THR A 243 -20.42 11.32 3.74
N LEU A 244 -21.02 11.15 2.56
CA LEU A 244 -21.79 12.20 1.90
C LEU A 244 -22.98 12.65 2.78
N GLU A 245 -23.66 11.72 3.43
CA GLU A 245 -24.76 12.01 4.35
C GLU A 245 -24.27 12.77 5.59
N ALA A 246 -23.12 12.40 6.16
CA ALA A 246 -22.49 13.14 7.24
C ALA A 246 -22.13 14.59 6.82
N LEU A 247 -21.59 14.76 5.61
CA LEU A 247 -21.23 16.07 5.06
C LEU A 247 -22.46 16.94 4.75
N ARG A 248 -23.58 16.31 4.37
CA ARG A 248 -24.87 16.96 4.13
C ARG A 248 -25.52 17.45 5.42
N ASN A 249 -25.40 16.68 6.51
CA ASN A 249 -26.00 17.00 7.80
C ASN A 249 -25.16 17.98 8.64
N ALA A 250 -23.93 18.26 8.21
CA ALA A 250 -23.08 19.26 8.87
C ALA A 250 -23.71 20.66 8.78
N PRO A 251 -23.48 21.55 9.78
CA PRO A 251 -24.01 22.91 9.77
C PRO A 251 -23.67 23.64 8.47
N ASP A 252 -24.70 24.26 7.89
CA ASP A 252 -24.58 25.06 6.68
C ASP A 252 -23.79 26.32 6.98
N ASP A 253 -22.63 26.44 6.34
CA ASP A 253 -21.73 27.59 6.41
C ASP A 253 -22.14 28.70 5.42
N GLY A 254 -23.17 28.46 4.60
CA GLY A 254 -23.63 29.38 3.56
C GLY A 254 -22.75 29.35 2.30
N ASP A 255 -21.85 28.38 2.17
CA ASP A 255 -20.97 28.28 1.00
C ASP A 255 -21.72 27.69 -0.22
N ALA A 256 -22.01 28.55 -1.20
CA ALA A 256 -22.67 28.15 -2.44
C ALA A 256 -21.85 27.11 -3.24
N ALA A 257 -20.52 27.16 -3.18
CA ALA A 257 -19.66 26.21 -3.89
C ALA A 257 -19.76 24.80 -3.28
N ARG A 258 -19.85 24.73 -1.94
CA ARG A 258 -20.06 23.47 -1.23
C ARG A 258 -21.40 22.84 -1.59
N ARG A 259 -22.47 23.62 -1.70
CA ARG A 259 -23.80 23.14 -2.12
C ARG A 259 -23.77 22.56 -3.54
N GLN A 260 -23.13 23.27 -4.48
CA GLN A 260 -22.99 22.78 -5.85
C GLN A 260 -22.26 21.42 -5.92
N LYS A 261 -21.16 21.27 -5.18
CA LYS A 261 -20.43 20.00 -5.10
C LYS A 261 -21.26 18.87 -4.46
N LEU A 262 -22.09 19.21 -3.47
CA LEU A 262 -22.97 18.25 -2.82
C LEU A 262 -24.06 17.75 -3.79
N ASP A 263 -24.63 18.63 -4.61
CA ASP A 263 -25.59 18.28 -5.65
C ASP A 263 -24.96 17.41 -6.74
N GLU A 264 -23.72 17.71 -7.16
CA GLU A 264 -22.95 16.88 -8.10
C GLU A 264 -22.72 15.46 -7.54
N ALA A 265 -22.28 15.36 -6.29
CA ALA A 265 -22.08 14.07 -5.61
C ALA A 265 -23.40 13.27 -5.51
N GLN A 266 -24.54 13.93 -5.26
CA GLN A 266 -25.86 13.29 -5.27
C GLN A 266 -26.25 12.76 -6.67
N GLY A 267 -25.96 13.52 -7.72
CA GLY A 267 -26.15 13.08 -9.11
C GLY A 267 -25.33 11.82 -9.42
N LEU A 268 -24.06 11.79 -9.00
CA LEU A 268 -23.19 10.62 -9.15
C LEU A 268 -23.69 9.41 -8.34
N SER A 269 -24.16 9.62 -7.10
CA SER A 269 -24.75 8.54 -6.29
C SER A 269 -25.98 7.92 -6.95
N SER A 270 -26.82 8.73 -7.61
CA SER A 270 -28.00 8.24 -8.33
C SER A 270 -27.61 7.42 -9.57
N ARG A 271 -26.57 7.86 -10.29
CA ARG A 271 -26.00 7.12 -11.42
C ARG A 271 -25.43 5.77 -10.99
N LEU A 272 -24.79 5.70 -9.81
CA LEU A 272 -24.30 4.46 -9.23
C LEU A 272 -25.42 3.44 -8.97
N ASP A 273 -26.56 3.87 -8.43
CA ASP A 273 -27.70 2.97 -8.21
C ASP A 273 -28.21 2.40 -9.55
N ALA A 274 -28.32 3.24 -10.58
CA ALA A 274 -28.77 2.79 -11.90
C ALA A 274 -27.82 1.74 -12.52
N LEU A 275 -26.50 1.97 -12.43
CA LEU A 275 -25.48 1.01 -12.91
C LEU A 275 -25.48 -0.28 -12.10
N ARG A 276 -25.66 -0.20 -10.78
CA ARG A 276 -25.78 -1.38 -9.90
C ARG A 276 -26.97 -2.24 -10.31
N ASP A 277 -28.11 -1.62 -10.57
CA ASP A 277 -29.32 -2.31 -11.02
C ASP A 277 -29.13 -2.95 -12.40
N GLN A 278 -28.40 -2.29 -13.31
CA GLN A 278 -28.04 -2.85 -14.62
C GLN A 278 -27.14 -4.08 -14.48
N LEU A 279 -26.10 -4.00 -13.64
CA LEU A 279 -25.20 -5.12 -13.35
C LEU A 279 -25.96 -6.31 -12.72
N ALA A 280 -26.87 -6.04 -11.77
CA ALA A 280 -27.68 -7.09 -11.15
C ALA A 280 -28.56 -7.83 -12.17
N ARG A 281 -29.15 -7.10 -13.14
CA ARG A 281 -29.91 -7.71 -14.25
C ARG A 281 -29.01 -8.53 -15.17
N ALA A 282 -27.83 -8.00 -15.53
CA ALA A 282 -26.87 -8.71 -16.37
C ALA A 282 -26.36 -10.01 -15.73
N LEU A 283 -26.08 -10.00 -14.43
CA LEU A 283 -25.68 -11.20 -13.67
C LEU A 283 -26.82 -12.23 -13.60
N THR A 284 -28.06 -11.78 -13.43
CA THR A 284 -29.23 -12.66 -13.44
C THR A 284 -29.47 -13.29 -14.82
N GLU A 285 -29.29 -12.52 -15.89
CA GLU A 285 -29.33 -13.03 -17.27
C GLU A 285 -28.23 -14.08 -17.47
N ALA A 286 -27.00 -13.79 -17.08
CA ALA A 286 -25.88 -14.72 -17.17
C ALA A 286 -26.16 -16.03 -16.41
N GLN A 287 -26.70 -15.95 -15.19
CA GLN A 287 -27.09 -17.12 -14.40
C GLN A 287 -28.13 -17.98 -15.11
N THR A 288 -29.14 -17.33 -15.69
CA THR A 288 -30.22 -17.99 -16.42
C THR A 288 -29.68 -18.71 -17.66
N ARG A 289 -28.78 -18.06 -18.41
CA ARG A 289 -28.12 -18.66 -19.58
C ARG A 289 -27.22 -19.83 -19.21
N LEU A 290 -26.53 -19.75 -18.06
CA LEU A 290 -25.72 -20.86 -17.55
C LEU A 290 -26.57 -22.06 -17.16
N GLY A 291 -27.72 -21.85 -16.50
CA GLY A 291 -28.67 -22.91 -16.22
C GLY A 291 -29.20 -23.57 -17.50
N ALA A 292 -29.41 -22.80 -18.57
CA ALA A 292 -29.87 -23.31 -19.85
C ALA A 292 -28.85 -24.24 -20.54
N ILE A 293 -27.56 -24.16 -20.24
CA ILE A 293 -26.55 -25.10 -20.77
C ILE A 293 -26.85 -26.52 -20.30
N ALA A 294 -27.19 -26.69 -19.03
CA ALA A 294 -27.53 -28.00 -18.46
C ALA A 294 -28.84 -28.58 -19.02
N ALA A 295 -29.74 -27.72 -19.50
CA ALA A 295 -31.02 -28.10 -20.08
C ALA A 295 -31.00 -28.19 -21.62
N ALA A 296 -29.86 -27.90 -22.27
CA ALA A 296 -29.77 -27.86 -23.72
C ALA A 296 -29.89 -29.28 -24.32
N PRO A 297 -30.65 -29.47 -25.41
CA PRO A 297 -30.70 -30.75 -26.11
C PRO A 297 -29.32 -31.08 -26.72
N ALA A 298 -29.08 -32.37 -26.98
CA ALA A 298 -27.85 -32.82 -27.64
C ALA A 298 -27.62 -32.04 -28.95
N GLY A 299 -26.45 -31.39 -29.06
CA GLY A 299 -26.10 -30.51 -30.19
C GLY A 299 -26.40 -29.01 -29.98
N GLY A 300 -27.21 -28.64 -28.98
CA GLY A 300 -27.51 -27.24 -28.63
C GLY A 300 -26.52 -26.60 -27.63
N GLU A 301 -25.65 -27.41 -27.00
CA GLU A 301 -24.74 -26.95 -25.95
C GLU A 301 -23.80 -25.83 -26.39
N ALA A 302 -23.29 -25.88 -27.63
CA ALA A 302 -22.36 -24.89 -28.14
C ALA A 302 -23.02 -23.50 -28.23
N ALA A 303 -24.26 -23.44 -28.73
CA ALA A 303 -25.03 -22.20 -28.81
C ALA A 303 -25.42 -21.67 -27.42
N ALA A 304 -25.80 -22.56 -26.50
CA ALA A 304 -26.09 -22.19 -25.11
C ALA A 304 -24.84 -21.63 -24.40
N ARG A 305 -23.67 -22.23 -24.61
CA ARG A 305 -22.38 -21.75 -24.08
C ARG A 305 -22.00 -20.39 -24.65
N ASP A 306 -22.12 -20.18 -25.96
CA ASP A 306 -21.86 -18.88 -26.59
C ASP A 306 -22.79 -17.78 -26.03
N ALA A 307 -24.08 -18.09 -25.86
CA ALA A 307 -25.03 -17.15 -25.27
C ALA A 307 -24.69 -16.81 -23.80
N ALA A 308 -24.28 -17.80 -23.01
CA ALA A 308 -23.85 -17.58 -21.63
C ALA A 308 -22.56 -16.74 -21.55
N GLN A 309 -21.59 -17.01 -22.42
CA GLN A 309 -20.36 -16.21 -22.51
C GLN A 309 -20.65 -14.76 -22.89
N LYS A 310 -21.55 -14.51 -23.86
CA LYS A 310 -21.98 -13.15 -24.21
C LYS A 310 -22.64 -12.44 -23.04
N ALA A 311 -23.49 -13.12 -22.27
CA ALA A 311 -24.13 -12.55 -21.09
C ALA A 311 -23.09 -12.22 -19.98
N LEU A 312 -22.13 -13.10 -19.72
CA LEU A 312 -21.02 -12.83 -18.80
C LEU A 312 -20.16 -11.65 -19.28
N GLY A 313 -19.90 -11.55 -20.58
CA GLY A 313 -19.19 -10.41 -21.17
C GLY A 313 -19.91 -9.08 -20.93
N ARG A 314 -21.23 -9.03 -21.10
CA ARG A 314 -22.03 -7.84 -20.76
C ARG A 314 -21.94 -7.50 -19.28
N ALA A 315 -22.10 -8.49 -18.39
CA ALA A 315 -21.98 -8.25 -16.95
C ALA A 315 -20.60 -7.69 -16.56
N SER A 316 -19.52 -8.14 -17.22
CA SER A 316 -18.18 -7.57 -17.03
C SER A 316 -18.11 -6.11 -17.46
N THR A 317 -18.67 -5.75 -18.63
CA THR A 317 -18.69 -4.35 -19.10
C THR A 317 -19.47 -3.44 -18.15
N GLU A 318 -20.62 -3.90 -17.64
CA GLU A 318 -21.41 -3.15 -16.66
C GLU A 318 -20.66 -2.96 -15.33
N LEU A 319 -19.92 -3.98 -14.90
CA LEU A 319 -19.07 -3.90 -13.71
C LEU A 319 -17.95 -2.87 -13.87
N ASP A 320 -17.31 -2.81 -15.03
CA ASP A 320 -16.28 -1.80 -15.30
C ASP A 320 -16.86 -0.38 -15.35
N ALA A 321 -18.05 -0.20 -15.92
CA ALA A 321 -18.78 1.07 -15.88
C ALA A 321 -19.13 1.50 -14.46
N LEU A 322 -19.57 0.55 -13.61
CA LEU A 322 -19.87 0.79 -12.20
C LEU A 322 -18.61 1.19 -11.42
N LYS A 323 -17.47 0.54 -11.64
CA LYS A 323 -16.18 0.91 -11.03
C LYS A 323 -15.75 2.32 -11.39
N GLN A 324 -15.85 2.68 -12.68
CA GLN A 324 -15.48 4.03 -13.12
C GLN A 324 -16.39 5.10 -12.48
N ALA A 325 -17.69 4.84 -12.39
CA ALA A 325 -18.62 5.73 -11.70
C ALA A 325 -18.34 5.82 -10.19
N ALA A 326 -17.91 4.72 -9.55
CA ALA A 326 -17.56 4.71 -8.14
C ALA A 326 -16.32 5.56 -7.85
N GLN A 327 -15.30 5.48 -8.72
CA GLN A 327 -14.12 6.34 -8.63
C GLN A 327 -14.45 7.83 -8.80
N GLN A 328 -15.37 8.17 -9.71
CA GLN A 328 -15.84 9.55 -9.87
C GLN A 328 -16.58 10.06 -8.63
N PHE A 329 -17.41 9.20 -8.03
CA PHE A 329 -18.13 9.51 -6.80
C PHE A 329 -17.18 9.71 -5.61
N GLU A 330 -16.22 8.80 -5.43
CA GLU A 330 -15.19 8.92 -4.39
C GLU A 330 -14.41 10.24 -4.52
N ALA A 331 -13.98 10.59 -5.74
CA ALA A 331 -13.28 11.85 -5.99
C ALA A 331 -14.14 13.07 -5.63
N ALA A 332 -15.44 13.06 -5.95
CA ALA A 332 -16.35 14.13 -5.58
C ALA A 332 -16.54 14.26 -4.06
N VAL A 333 -16.67 13.12 -3.35
CA VAL A 333 -16.74 13.09 -1.88
C VAL A 333 -15.43 13.57 -1.25
N ALA A 334 -14.27 13.23 -1.81
CA ALA A 334 -12.98 13.70 -1.33
C ALA A 334 -12.84 15.22 -1.44
N GLN A 335 -13.28 15.83 -2.55
CA GLN A 335 -13.28 17.29 -2.74
C GLN A 335 -14.20 18.06 -1.77
N LEU A 336 -15.18 17.39 -1.17
CA LEU A 336 -16.03 17.94 -0.11
C LEU A 336 -15.41 17.85 1.28
N ARG A 337 -14.42 16.94 1.48
CA ARG A 337 -13.70 16.79 2.74
C ARG A 337 -12.58 17.81 2.91
N GLU A 338 -12.03 18.32 1.81
CA GLU A 338 -11.00 19.35 1.88
C GLU A 338 -11.60 20.65 2.46
N PRO A 339 -11.09 21.13 3.62
CA PRO A 339 -11.55 22.41 4.16
C PRO A 339 -11.26 23.48 3.11
N ALA A 340 -12.25 24.32 2.80
CA ALA A 340 -12.04 25.47 1.92
C ALA A 340 -10.82 26.22 2.45
N ALA A 341 -9.69 26.11 1.73
CA ALA A 341 -8.47 26.80 2.10
C ALA A 341 -8.85 28.27 2.15
N LYS A 342 -8.83 28.86 3.35
CA LYS A 342 -9.20 30.26 3.53
C LYS A 342 -8.28 31.07 2.63
N THR A 343 -8.83 31.51 1.50
CA THR A 343 -8.14 32.40 0.57
C THR A 343 -7.83 33.66 1.38
N PRO A 344 -6.55 34.03 1.55
CA PRO A 344 -6.14 35.14 2.42
C PRO A 344 -6.64 36.49 1.92
#